data_AF-A0A3P5ZVJ5-F1
#
_entry.id   AF-A0A3P5ZVJ5-F1
#
_cell.length_a   1.000
_cell.length_b   1.000
_cell.length_c   1.000
_cell.angle_alpha   90.00
_cell.angle_beta   90.00
_cell.angle_gamma   90.00
#
_symmetry.space_group_name_H-M   'P 1'
#
loop_
_entity.id
_entity.type
_entity.pdbx_description
1 polymer ?
#
loop_
_entity_poly.entity_id
_entity_poly.type
_entity_poly.pdbx_seq_one_letter_code
_entity_poly.pdbx_strand_id
1 'polypeptide(L)'
;MMKELTLRTRDYLVSFGECMSTRLFSAYLNKIGHKARQYDAFEIGFITTDDFTNADILEATYPAVSKTLLNNWSKDKAVPVVTGFLGKGWRSCAITTLGRGGSDLTATTIGKALGLREIQVWKDVDGVLTCDPNIYSGAQSVPYLTFDEAAELAYFGAQVLHPLSMRPARDGDIPVRVKNSYNPNAPGTVITRSRDMSKAVLTSIVLKRNVTMLDIASTRMLGQYGFLAKVFTTFEDLGISVDVVATSEVSISLTLDPAKLWGRELVQRANELDHVVEELEKIAVVKLLQRRSIISLIGNVQKSSLILEKVFKVLRSNGVNVQMISQGASKVNISLIVNDAEAEQCVRALHSAFFETSS
;
A
#
# COMPACT_ATOMS: atom_id res chain seq x y z
N MET A 1 -15.85 -34.12 11.17
CA MET A 1 -15.41 -32.75 10.84
C MET A 1 -14.00 -32.87 10.27
N MET A 2 -13.71 -32.35 9.07
CA MET A 2 -12.49 -32.64 8.29
C MET A 2 -11.17 -32.12 8.92
N LYS A 3 -11.22 -31.27 9.97
CA LYS A 3 -10.04 -30.70 10.67
C LYS A 3 -8.96 -30.08 9.76
N GLU A 4 -9.31 -29.70 8.53
CA GLU A 4 -8.41 -29.13 7.54
C GLU A 4 -8.98 -27.81 6.99
N LEU A 5 -8.12 -26.81 6.80
CA LEU A 5 -8.44 -25.55 6.13
C LEU A 5 -7.38 -25.27 5.06
N THR A 6 -7.63 -25.76 3.85
CA THR A 6 -6.75 -25.48 2.70
C THR A 6 -6.87 -24.02 2.25
N LEU A 7 -5.88 -23.50 1.52
CA LEU A 7 -5.94 -22.15 0.94
C LEU A 7 -7.14 -21.98 0.00
N ARG A 8 -7.47 -23.02 -0.77
CA ARG A 8 -8.67 -23.07 -1.61
C ARG A 8 -9.96 -22.93 -0.79
N THR A 9 -10.08 -23.68 0.31
CA THR A 9 -11.23 -23.59 1.20
C THR A 9 -11.31 -22.22 1.87
N ARG A 10 -10.16 -21.62 2.19
CA ARG A 10 -10.08 -20.28 2.77
C ARG A 10 -10.61 -19.21 1.81
N ASP A 11 -10.20 -19.24 0.54
CA ASP A 11 -10.71 -18.32 -0.49
C ASP A 11 -12.22 -18.45 -0.68
N TYR A 12 -12.72 -19.69 -0.73
CA TYR A 12 -14.16 -19.94 -0.77
C TYR A 12 -14.87 -19.38 0.46
N LEU A 13 -14.34 -19.60 1.66
CA LEU A 13 -14.92 -19.14 2.91
C LEU A 13 -15.02 -17.61 2.97
N VAL A 14 -13.96 -16.88 2.62
CA VAL A 14 -13.98 -15.41 2.69
C VAL A 14 -14.83 -14.78 1.58
N SER A 15 -15.08 -15.50 0.48
CA SER A 15 -15.91 -15.02 -0.62
C SER A 15 -17.35 -14.67 -0.20
N PHE A 16 -17.87 -15.34 0.82
CA PHE A 16 -19.22 -15.11 1.33
C PHE A 16 -19.45 -13.66 1.76
N GLY A 17 -18.42 -12.96 2.26
CA GLY A 17 -18.57 -11.57 2.69
C GLY A 17 -19.04 -10.64 1.56
N GLU A 18 -18.31 -10.62 0.45
CA GLU A 18 -18.63 -9.82 -0.74
C GLU A 18 -19.91 -10.30 -1.43
N CYS A 19 -20.12 -11.63 -1.47
CA CYS A 19 -21.33 -12.21 -2.03
C CYS A 19 -22.59 -11.73 -1.28
N MET A 20 -22.55 -11.70 0.06
CA MET A 20 -23.66 -11.22 0.89
C MET A 20 -23.85 -9.71 0.77
N SER A 21 -22.76 -8.93 0.84
CA SER A 21 -22.82 -7.45 0.81
C SER A 21 -23.45 -6.93 -0.49
N THR A 22 -23.02 -7.45 -1.64
CA THR A 22 -23.51 -7.04 -2.95
C THR A 22 -24.96 -7.44 -3.20
N ARG A 23 -25.37 -8.63 -2.74
CA ARG A 23 -26.77 -9.08 -2.82
C ARG A 23 -27.69 -8.19 -1.99
N LEU A 24 -27.30 -7.87 -0.76
CA LEU A 24 -28.06 -6.96 0.11
C LEU A 24 -28.17 -5.57 -0.51
N PHE A 25 -27.05 -5.01 -0.98
CA PHE A 25 -27.01 -3.66 -1.54
C PHE A 25 -27.83 -3.55 -2.83
N SER A 26 -27.70 -4.52 -3.74
CA SER A 26 -28.50 -4.56 -4.97
C SER A 26 -30.01 -4.70 -4.67
N ALA A 27 -30.39 -5.52 -3.69
CA ALA A 27 -31.79 -5.64 -3.29
C ALA A 27 -32.32 -4.31 -2.70
N TYR A 28 -31.51 -3.63 -1.88
CA TYR A 28 -31.86 -2.33 -1.32
C TYR A 28 -32.03 -1.25 -2.38
N LEU A 29 -31.12 -1.15 -3.36
CA LEU A 29 -31.23 -0.20 -4.48
C LEU A 29 -32.55 -0.38 -5.24
N ASN A 30 -32.90 -1.62 -5.55
CA ASN A 30 -34.18 -1.92 -6.21
C ASN A 30 -35.39 -1.54 -5.35
N LYS A 31 -35.32 -1.76 -4.02
CA LYS A 31 -36.38 -1.38 -3.08
C LYS A 31 -36.63 0.14 -3.05
N ILE A 32 -35.59 0.95 -3.22
CA ILE A 32 -35.70 2.43 -3.26
C ILE A 32 -35.90 2.98 -4.69
N GLY A 33 -36.18 2.13 -5.67
CA GLY A 33 -36.52 2.55 -7.04
C GLY A 33 -35.32 2.72 -7.99
N HIS A 34 -34.10 2.38 -7.55
CA HIS A 34 -32.92 2.35 -8.42
C HIS A 34 -32.69 0.96 -8.97
N LYS A 35 -32.95 0.77 -10.27
CA LYS A 35 -32.77 -0.54 -10.91
C LYS A 35 -31.31 -0.99 -10.85
N ALA A 36 -31.05 -2.08 -10.15
CA ALA A 36 -29.71 -2.61 -9.91
C ALA A 36 -29.66 -4.13 -10.13
N ARG A 37 -28.50 -4.64 -10.53
CA ARG A 37 -28.27 -6.07 -10.73
C ARG A 37 -26.95 -6.49 -10.09
N GLN A 38 -27.02 -7.51 -9.25
CA GLN A 38 -25.85 -8.10 -8.60
C GLN A 38 -25.08 -9.01 -9.57
N TYR A 39 -23.77 -8.99 -9.46
CA TYR A 39 -22.84 -9.84 -10.20
C TYR A 39 -21.75 -10.40 -9.30
N ASP A 40 -21.56 -11.71 -9.36
CA ASP A 40 -20.38 -12.35 -8.81
C ASP A 40 -19.23 -12.23 -9.82
N ALA A 41 -18.11 -11.64 -9.42
CA ALA A 41 -16.96 -11.37 -10.28
C ALA A 41 -16.49 -12.64 -11.01
N PHE A 42 -16.44 -13.76 -10.29
CA PHE A 42 -16.05 -15.08 -10.80
C PHE A 42 -17.00 -15.66 -11.85
N GLU A 43 -18.22 -15.13 -12.00
CA GLU A 43 -19.17 -15.53 -13.05
C GLU A 43 -19.18 -14.61 -14.28
N ILE A 44 -18.63 -13.40 -14.17
CA ILE A 44 -18.70 -12.38 -15.24
C ILE A 44 -17.40 -12.20 -16.04
N GLY A 45 -16.42 -13.06 -15.80
CA GLY A 45 -15.17 -13.07 -16.56
C GLY A 45 -13.94 -12.55 -15.81
N PHE A 46 -13.97 -12.46 -14.47
CA PHE A 46 -12.73 -12.33 -13.70
C PHE A 46 -11.98 -13.66 -13.69
N ILE A 47 -10.93 -13.75 -14.50
CA ILE A 47 -10.13 -14.95 -14.69
C ILE A 47 -8.77 -14.74 -14.05
N THR A 48 -8.37 -15.64 -13.16
CA THR A 48 -7.13 -15.51 -12.38
C THR A 48 -6.22 -16.74 -12.52
N THR A 49 -5.00 -16.64 -11.99
CA THR A 49 -4.20 -17.82 -11.65
C THR A 49 -4.88 -18.64 -10.54
N ASP A 50 -4.35 -19.83 -10.27
CA ASP A 50 -4.86 -20.75 -9.24
C ASP A 50 -4.08 -20.61 -7.90
N ASP A 51 -3.32 -19.53 -7.73
CA ASP A 51 -2.58 -19.20 -6.51
C ASP A 51 -3.52 -18.59 -5.46
N PHE A 52 -4.29 -19.45 -4.78
CA PHE A 52 -5.26 -19.04 -3.76
C PHE A 52 -4.65 -18.08 -2.71
N THR A 53 -5.47 -17.17 -2.18
CA THR A 53 -5.13 -16.05 -1.28
C THR A 53 -4.40 -14.86 -1.90
N ASN A 54 -3.84 -15.01 -3.10
CA ASN A 54 -3.11 -13.95 -3.80
C ASN A 54 -3.08 -14.20 -5.32
N ALA A 55 -4.23 -14.47 -5.91
CA ALA A 55 -4.33 -14.84 -7.32
C ALA A 55 -4.15 -13.61 -8.22
N ASP A 56 -3.38 -13.78 -9.31
CA ASP A 56 -3.14 -12.72 -10.29
C ASP A 56 -4.25 -12.71 -11.36
N ILE A 57 -4.68 -11.50 -11.77
CA ILE A 57 -5.64 -11.32 -12.85
C ILE A 57 -4.96 -11.60 -14.20
N LEU A 58 -5.55 -12.48 -15.00
CA LEU A 58 -5.07 -12.79 -16.34
C LEU A 58 -5.65 -11.82 -17.37
N GLU A 59 -4.88 -11.51 -18.42
CA GLU A 59 -5.25 -10.56 -19.50
C GLU A 59 -6.59 -10.91 -20.18
N ALA A 60 -6.97 -12.19 -20.22
CA ALA A 60 -8.27 -12.64 -20.73
C ALA A 60 -9.48 -12.04 -19.98
N THR A 61 -9.27 -11.51 -18.76
CA THR A 61 -10.30 -10.87 -17.94
C THR A 61 -10.88 -9.63 -18.62
N TYR A 62 -10.05 -8.76 -19.19
CA TYR A 62 -10.51 -7.48 -19.73
C TYR A 62 -11.57 -7.62 -20.84
N PRO A 63 -11.34 -8.40 -21.92
CA PRO A 63 -12.37 -8.61 -22.94
C PRO A 63 -13.59 -9.40 -22.41
N ALA A 64 -13.39 -10.35 -21.47
CA ALA A 64 -14.47 -11.17 -20.94
C ALA A 64 -15.45 -10.36 -20.07
N VAL A 65 -14.93 -9.56 -19.15
CA VAL A 65 -15.72 -8.63 -18.30
C VAL A 65 -16.45 -7.61 -19.16
N SER A 66 -15.73 -7.00 -20.11
CA SER A 66 -16.30 -5.99 -21.01
C SER A 66 -17.49 -6.54 -21.80
N LYS A 67 -17.31 -7.70 -22.46
CA LYS A 67 -18.36 -8.38 -23.20
C LYS A 67 -19.58 -8.69 -22.33
N THR A 68 -19.37 -9.22 -21.13
CA THR A 68 -20.47 -9.64 -20.24
C THR A 68 -21.27 -8.44 -19.74
N LEU A 69 -20.59 -7.42 -19.22
CA LEU A 69 -21.25 -6.24 -18.66
C LEU A 69 -21.97 -5.41 -19.75
N LEU A 70 -21.34 -5.18 -20.90
CA LEU A 70 -21.95 -4.41 -22.00
C LEU A 70 -23.15 -5.11 -22.62
N ASN A 71 -23.09 -6.44 -22.80
CA ASN A 71 -24.22 -7.20 -23.31
C ASN A 71 -25.42 -7.15 -22.36
N ASN A 72 -25.17 -7.29 -21.06
CA ASN A 72 -26.24 -7.24 -20.06
C ASN A 72 -26.84 -5.84 -19.96
N TRP A 73 -26.01 -4.80 -19.96
CA TRP A 73 -26.44 -3.41 -19.94
C TRP A 73 -27.30 -3.05 -21.16
N SER A 74 -26.94 -3.57 -22.35
CA SER A 74 -27.68 -3.32 -23.59
C SER A 74 -29.06 -3.97 -23.59
N LYS A 75 -29.20 -5.14 -22.96
CA LYS A 75 -30.48 -5.84 -22.83
C LYS A 75 -31.37 -5.22 -21.75
N ASP A 76 -30.77 -4.85 -20.63
CA ASP A 76 -31.49 -4.28 -19.50
C ASP A 76 -30.60 -3.31 -18.72
N LYS A 77 -30.90 -2.02 -18.81
CA LYS A 77 -30.15 -0.94 -18.16
C LYS A 77 -30.40 -0.98 -16.65
N ALA A 78 -29.48 -1.61 -15.94
CA ALA A 78 -29.48 -1.72 -14.48
C ALA A 78 -28.07 -1.45 -13.95
N VAL A 79 -27.96 -0.76 -12.81
CA VAL A 79 -26.68 -0.49 -12.15
C VAL A 79 -26.00 -1.81 -11.77
N PRO A 80 -24.81 -2.12 -12.30
CA PRO A 80 -24.08 -3.33 -11.92
C PRO A 80 -23.50 -3.19 -10.50
N VAL A 81 -23.83 -4.14 -9.62
CA VAL A 81 -23.26 -4.27 -8.27
C VAL A 81 -22.39 -5.52 -8.25
N VAL A 82 -21.08 -5.35 -8.42
CA VAL A 82 -20.12 -6.45 -8.61
C VAL A 82 -19.39 -6.74 -7.30
N THR A 83 -19.18 -8.02 -6.96
CA THR A 83 -18.33 -8.41 -5.81
C THR A 83 -16.90 -7.92 -6.00
N GLY A 84 -16.32 -7.27 -4.98
CA GLY A 84 -14.89 -6.97 -4.96
C GLY A 84 -14.05 -8.22 -4.67
N PHE A 85 -12.72 -8.12 -4.77
CA PHE A 85 -11.73 -9.08 -4.22
C PHE A 85 -11.74 -10.51 -4.79
N LEU A 86 -12.73 -10.89 -5.62
CA LEU A 86 -12.94 -12.26 -6.07
C LEU A 86 -12.64 -12.48 -7.56
N GLY A 87 -12.27 -13.71 -7.91
CA GLY A 87 -12.08 -14.17 -9.28
C GLY A 87 -12.28 -15.67 -9.43
N LYS A 88 -12.02 -16.19 -10.64
CA LYS A 88 -12.13 -17.61 -10.99
C LYS A 88 -10.80 -18.13 -11.51
N GLY A 89 -10.25 -19.13 -10.83
CA GLY A 89 -9.00 -19.78 -11.23
C GLY A 89 -9.12 -20.45 -12.61
N TRP A 90 -8.16 -20.18 -13.48
CA TRP A 90 -8.16 -20.64 -14.87
C TRP A 90 -8.22 -22.16 -15.01
N ARG A 91 -7.46 -22.91 -14.18
CA ARG A 91 -7.41 -24.39 -14.28
C ARG A 91 -8.42 -25.05 -13.36
N SER A 92 -8.50 -24.60 -12.11
CA SER A 92 -9.36 -25.24 -11.10
C SER A 92 -10.83 -24.88 -11.24
N CYS A 93 -11.14 -23.78 -11.93
CA CYS A 93 -12.46 -23.15 -11.96
C CYS A 93 -13.02 -22.80 -10.57
N ALA A 94 -12.17 -22.82 -9.52
CA ALA A 94 -12.55 -22.48 -8.17
C ALA A 94 -12.57 -20.96 -7.96
N ILE A 95 -13.31 -20.53 -6.94
CA ILE A 95 -13.28 -19.14 -6.48
C ILE A 95 -11.89 -18.86 -5.90
N THR A 96 -11.29 -17.77 -6.35
CA THR A 96 -10.00 -17.25 -5.90
C THR A 96 -10.17 -15.87 -5.31
N THR A 97 -9.22 -15.46 -4.48
CA THR A 97 -9.13 -14.11 -3.95
C THR A 97 -7.91 -13.36 -4.49
N LEU A 98 -8.07 -12.06 -4.71
CA LEU A 98 -7.08 -11.20 -5.37
C LEU A 98 -6.00 -10.64 -4.42
N GLY A 99 -5.97 -11.11 -3.16
CA GLY A 99 -5.02 -10.63 -2.16
C GLY A 99 -5.22 -9.16 -1.74
N ARG A 100 -4.12 -8.49 -1.38
CA ARG A 100 -4.15 -7.14 -0.78
C ARG A 100 -4.65 -6.09 -1.78
N GLY A 101 -5.61 -5.27 -1.32
CA GLY A 101 -6.24 -4.24 -2.15
C GLY A 101 -7.16 -4.82 -3.22
N GLY A 102 -7.67 -6.05 -3.04
CA GLY A 102 -8.40 -6.74 -4.10
C GLY A 102 -9.71 -6.08 -4.54
N SER A 103 -10.48 -5.43 -3.65
CA SER A 103 -11.68 -4.70 -4.05
C SER A 103 -11.35 -3.46 -4.90
N ASP A 104 -10.27 -2.74 -4.55
CA ASP A 104 -9.75 -1.66 -5.39
C ASP A 104 -9.28 -2.21 -6.75
N LEU A 105 -8.64 -3.40 -6.77
CA LEU A 105 -8.16 -4.04 -8.00
C LEU A 105 -9.32 -4.49 -8.90
N THR A 106 -10.44 -4.94 -8.32
CA THR A 106 -11.67 -5.22 -9.08
C THR A 106 -12.17 -3.95 -9.76
N ALA A 107 -12.23 -2.82 -9.03
CA ALA A 107 -12.71 -1.55 -9.58
C ALA A 107 -11.83 -1.03 -10.72
N THR A 108 -10.51 -1.04 -10.56
CA THR A 108 -9.57 -0.60 -11.61
C THR A 108 -9.56 -1.54 -12.82
N THR A 109 -9.69 -2.85 -12.60
CA THR A 109 -9.83 -3.85 -13.68
C THR A 109 -11.08 -3.59 -14.51
N ILE A 110 -12.24 -3.34 -13.88
CA ILE A 110 -13.48 -2.98 -14.58
C ILE A 110 -13.30 -1.66 -15.35
N GLY A 111 -12.67 -0.66 -14.71
CA GLY A 111 -12.37 0.63 -15.35
C GLY A 111 -11.57 0.45 -16.65
N LYS A 112 -10.48 -0.33 -16.62
CA LYS A 112 -9.66 -0.66 -17.79
C LYS A 112 -10.45 -1.49 -18.82
N ALA A 113 -11.18 -2.51 -18.39
CA ALA A 113 -11.95 -3.39 -19.28
C ALA A 113 -13.02 -2.64 -20.09
N LEU A 114 -13.64 -1.61 -19.48
CA LEU A 114 -14.71 -0.82 -20.10
C LEU A 114 -14.22 0.50 -20.72
N GLY A 115 -12.95 0.86 -20.55
CA GLY A 115 -12.42 2.14 -21.04
C GLY A 115 -13.10 3.36 -20.42
N LEU A 116 -13.34 3.32 -19.09
CA LEU A 116 -14.06 4.39 -18.40
C LEU A 116 -13.20 5.65 -18.24
N ARG A 117 -13.88 6.80 -18.12
CA ARG A 117 -13.24 8.13 -17.94
C ARG A 117 -12.51 8.32 -16.62
N GLU A 118 -12.97 7.67 -15.56
CA GLU A 118 -12.34 7.70 -14.23
C GLU A 118 -12.80 6.49 -13.41
N ILE A 119 -12.00 6.11 -12.42
CA ILE A 119 -12.34 5.11 -11.40
C ILE A 119 -12.46 5.84 -10.06
N GLN A 120 -13.53 5.61 -9.30
CA GLN A 120 -13.73 6.26 -8.00
C GLN A 120 -13.60 5.24 -6.86
N VAL A 121 -12.79 5.56 -5.87
CA VAL A 121 -12.69 4.83 -4.60
C VAL A 121 -13.25 5.71 -3.50
N TRP A 122 -14.20 5.17 -2.74
CA TRP A 122 -14.89 5.90 -1.67
C TRP A 122 -14.37 5.45 -0.31
N LYS A 123 -13.91 6.42 0.49
CA LYS A 123 -13.35 6.26 1.83
C LYS A 123 -14.10 7.16 2.82
N ASP A 124 -13.60 7.25 4.03
CA ASP A 124 -14.13 8.03 5.16
C ASP A 124 -13.44 9.38 5.38
N VAL A 125 -12.45 9.73 4.54
CA VAL A 125 -11.70 10.99 4.57
C VAL A 125 -11.73 11.69 3.20
N ASP A 126 -11.50 13.00 3.20
CA ASP A 126 -11.53 13.89 2.01
C ASP A 126 -10.34 13.67 1.06
N GLY A 127 -10.22 12.44 0.53
CA GLY A 127 -9.15 12.02 -0.35
C GLY A 127 -7.91 11.53 0.42
N VAL A 128 -6.74 11.84 -0.13
CA VAL A 128 -5.44 11.59 0.50
C VAL A 128 -4.99 12.86 1.21
N LEU A 129 -4.46 12.71 2.42
CA LEU A 129 -4.12 13.83 3.29
C LEU A 129 -2.60 14.04 3.35
N THR A 130 -2.19 15.26 3.72
CA THR A 130 -0.76 15.64 3.92
C THR A 130 -0.09 14.91 5.08
N CYS A 131 -0.87 14.36 6.01
CA CYS A 131 -0.45 13.43 7.06
C CYS A 131 -1.68 12.71 7.63
N ASP A 132 -1.48 11.76 8.56
CA ASP A 132 -2.59 11.12 9.28
C ASP A 132 -3.31 12.14 10.19
N PRO A 133 -4.63 12.35 10.03
CA PRO A 133 -5.41 13.30 10.83
C PRO A 133 -5.50 12.92 12.31
N ASN A 134 -5.28 11.63 12.65
CA ASN A 134 -5.22 11.19 14.05
C ASN A 134 -3.90 11.61 14.74
N ILE A 135 -2.84 11.84 13.96
CA ILE A 135 -1.56 12.34 14.49
C ILE A 135 -1.59 13.86 14.61
N TYR A 136 -2.13 14.54 13.59
CA TYR A 136 -2.20 15.99 13.52
C TYR A 136 -3.50 16.48 12.89
N SER A 137 -4.25 17.30 13.62
CA SER A 137 -5.56 17.81 13.19
C SER A 137 -5.48 18.82 12.05
N GLY A 138 -4.33 19.46 11.82
CA GLY A 138 -4.10 20.37 10.70
C GLY A 138 -3.85 19.68 9.36
N ALA A 139 -4.10 18.36 9.25
CA ALA A 139 -3.96 17.62 8.00
C ALA A 139 -4.85 18.20 6.89
N GLN A 140 -4.26 18.48 5.72
CA GLN A 140 -4.95 19.07 4.58
C GLN A 140 -5.15 18.03 3.48
N SER A 141 -6.19 18.20 2.66
CA SER A 141 -6.42 17.34 1.49
C SER A 141 -5.41 17.65 0.39
N VAL A 142 -4.83 16.60 -0.19
CA VAL A 142 -3.93 16.67 -1.35
C VAL A 142 -4.78 16.50 -2.61
N PRO A 143 -5.01 17.55 -3.41
CA PRO A 143 -5.98 17.49 -4.50
C PRO A 143 -5.53 16.62 -5.68
N TYR A 144 -4.20 16.53 -5.91
CA TYR A 144 -3.62 15.82 -7.04
C TYR A 144 -2.40 15.02 -6.62
N LEU A 145 -2.33 13.78 -7.12
CA LEU A 145 -1.19 12.87 -6.96
C LEU A 145 -0.82 12.25 -8.29
N THR A 146 0.45 11.88 -8.41
CA THR A 146 0.87 10.92 -9.43
C THR A 146 0.67 9.48 -8.95
N PHE A 147 0.59 8.52 -9.87
CA PHE A 147 0.57 7.09 -9.51
C PHE A 147 1.80 6.68 -8.69
N ASP A 148 2.97 7.26 -8.98
CA ASP A 148 4.20 6.97 -8.24
C ASP A 148 4.15 7.53 -6.81
N GLU A 149 3.66 8.76 -6.61
CA GLU A 149 3.42 9.31 -5.27
C GLU A 149 2.40 8.48 -4.49
N ALA A 150 1.28 8.10 -5.13
CA ALA A 150 0.25 7.28 -4.49
C ALA A 150 0.79 5.89 -4.09
N ALA A 151 1.64 5.29 -4.92
CA ALA A 151 2.24 3.98 -4.63
C ALA A 151 3.17 4.03 -3.41
N GLU A 152 4.03 5.06 -3.32
CA GLU A 152 4.91 5.24 -2.16
C GLU A 152 4.09 5.54 -0.89
N LEU A 153 3.05 6.39 -0.98
CA LEU A 153 2.16 6.67 0.15
C LEU A 153 1.47 5.41 0.68
N ALA A 154 0.90 4.60 -0.21
CA ALA A 154 0.19 3.38 0.15
C ALA A 154 1.12 2.34 0.79
N TYR A 155 2.37 2.26 0.33
CA TYR A 155 3.35 1.32 0.86
C TYR A 155 3.70 1.61 2.34
N PHE A 156 3.87 2.89 2.69
CA PHE A 156 4.21 3.29 4.07
C PHE A 156 3.00 3.44 5.01
N GLY A 157 1.79 3.11 4.55
CA GLY A 157 0.61 2.99 5.39
C GLY A 157 -0.34 4.18 5.36
N ALA A 158 -0.18 5.13 4.43
CA ALA A 158 -1.25 6.08 4.17
C ALA A 158 -2.47 5.32 3.64
N GLN A 159 -3.68 5.71 4.07
CA GLN A 159 -4.92 5.09 3.63
C GLN A 159 -5.26 5.46 2.17
N VAL A 160 -4.43 5.03 1.22
CA VAL A 160 -4.61 5.20 -0.24
C VAL A 160 -4.92 3.84 -0.88
N LEU A 161 -4.94 3.74 -2.21
CA LEU A 161 -5.05 2.48 -2.94
C LEU A 161 -3.71 1.73 -2.91
N HIS A 162 -3.77 0.41 -2.76
CA HIS A 162 -2.59 -0.45 -2.85
C HIS A 162 -1.90 -0.33 -4.23
N PRO A 163 -0.55 -0.38 -4.33
CA PRO A 163 0.14 -0.25 -5.63
C PRO A 163 -0.31 -1.27 -6.68
N LEU A 164 -0.61 -2.52 -6.26
CA LEU A 164 -1.12 -3.55 -7.16
C LEU A 164 -2.48 -3.17 -7.75
N SER A 165 -3.37 -2.58 -6.95
CA SER A 165 -4.71 -2.21 -7.42
C SER A 165 -4.69 -1.04 -8.38
N MET A 166 -3.65 -0.20 -8.38
CA MET A 166 -3.52 0.90 -9.34
C MET A 166 -2.98 0.49 -10.71
N ARG A 167 -2.39 -0.71 -10.86
CA ARG A 167 -1.77 -1.14 -12.13
C ARG A 167 -2.72 -1.07 -13.33
N PRO A 168 -3.96 -1.61 -13.28
CA PRO A 168 -4.85 -1.52 -14.43
C PRO A 168 -5.19 -0.07 -14.80
N ALA A 169 -5.36 0.79 -13.80
CA ALA A 169 -5.63 2.21 -14.03
C ALA A 169 -4.43 2.92 -14.67
N ARG A 170 -3.21 2.64 -14.20
CA ARG A 170 -1.96 3.19 -14.75
C ARG A 170 -1.75 2.75 -16.20
N ASP A 171 -1.92 1.46 -16.48
CA ASP A 171 -1.71 0.88 -17.82
C ASP A 171 -2.76 1.37 -18.82
N GLY A 172 -4.01 1.54 -18.37
CA GLY A 172 -5.10 2.12 -19.15
C GLY A 172 -5.10 3.64 -19.23
N ASP A 173 -4.16 4.31 -18.53
CA ASP A 173 -4.11 5.77 -18.36
C ASP A 173 -5.44 6.38 -17.85
N ILE A 174 -6.10 5.68 -16.93
CA ILE A 174 -7.40 6.06 -16.37
C ILE A 174 -7.18 6.74 -15.01
N PRO A 175 -7.62 7.99 -14.82
CA PRO A 175 -7.54 8.66 -13.53
C PRO A 175 -8.29 7.90 -12.43
N VAL A 176 -7.68 7.83 -11.24
CA VAL A 176 -8.34 7.30 -10.04
C VAL A 176 -8.66 8.45 -9.10
N ARG A 177 -9.90 8.52 -8.61
CA ARG A 177 -10.33 9.54 -7.64
C ARG A 177 -10.65 8.91 -6.29
N VAL A 178 -10.02 9.40 -5.23
CA VAL A 178 -10.36 9.05 -3.85
C VAL A 178 -11.34 10.07 -3.30
N LYS A 179 -12.54 9.63 -2.91
CA LYS A 179 -13.64 10.48 -2.40
C LYS A 179 -14.04 10.10 -0.98
N ASN A 180 -14.72 11.01 -0.28
CA ASN A 180 -15.30 10.76 1.03
C ASN A 180 -16.79 10.42 0.93
N SER A 181 -17.22 9.31 1.51
CA SER A 181 -18.64 8.92 1.60
C SER A 181 -19.44 9.82 2.55
N TYR A 182 -18.80 10.40 3.56
CA TYR A 182 -19.42 11.36 4.50
C TYR A 182 -19.44 12.79 3.96
N ASN A 183 -18.62 13.10 2.94
CA ASN A 183 -18.57 14.40 2.29
C ASN A 183 -18.51 14.25 0.75
N PRO A 184 -19.63 13.82 0.13
CA PRO A 184 -19.65 13.43 -1.29
C PRO A 184 -19.41 14.60 -2.26
N ASN A 185 -19.58 15.84 -1.80
CA ASN A 185 -19.37 17.05 -2.59
C ASN A 185 -17.91 17.50 -2.61
N ALA A 186 -17.06 16.99 -1.70
CA ALA A 186 -15.63 17.27 -1.76
C ALA A 186 -15.02 16.77 -3.09
N PRO A 187 -14.06 17.52 -3.67
CA PRO A 187 -13.39 17.12 -4.90
C PRO A 187 -12.59 15.82 -4.73
N GLY A 188 -12.12 15.56 -3.50
CA GLY A 188 -11.23 14.46 -3.17
C GLY A 188 -9.84 14.62 -3.79
N THR A 189 -9.16 13.49 -3.99
CA THR A 189 -7.83 13.44 -4.61
C THR A 189 -7.89 12.75 -5.95
N VAL A 190 -7.30 13.34 -6.99
CA VAL A 190 -7.16 12.73 -8.31
C VAL A 190 -5.73 12.21 -8.48
N ILE A 191 -5.61 10.92 -8.77
CA ILE A 191 -4.36 10.21 -9.05
C ILE A 191 -4.25 10.01 -10.56
N THR A 192 -3.16 10.48 -11.15
CA THR A 192 -2.91 10.47 -12.60
C THR A 192 -1.47 10.09 -12.93
N ARG A 193 -1.11 9.95 -14.20
CA ARG A 193 0.27 9.68 -14.62
C ARG A 193 1.23 10.84 -14.30
N SER A 194 0.78 12.06 -14.50
CA SER A 194 1.56 13.27 -14.26
C SER A 194 0.66 14.41 -13.78
N ARG A 195 1.24 15.34 -13.03
CA ARG A 195 0.58 16.56 -12.55
C ARG A 195 1.54 17.73 -12.63
N ASP A 196 1.02 18.95 -12.49
CA ASP A 196 1.88 20.13 -12.35
C ASP A 196 2.66 20.06 -11.02
N MET A 197 3.99 20.07 -11.14
CA MET A 197 4.95 20.00 -10.04
C MET A 197 5.60 21.36 -9.71
N SER A 198 5.26 22.43 -10.45
CA SER A 198 5.89 23.75 -10.32
C SER A 198 5.84 24.29 -8.89
N LYS A 199 4.65 24.23 -8.27
CA LYS A 199 4.39 24.68 -6.89
C LYS A 199 4.61 23.60 -5.83
N ALA A 200 4.69 22.32 -6.23
CA ALA A 200 4.86 21.22 -5.28
C ALA A 200 6.27 21.22 -4.68
N VAL A 201 6.35 21.07 -3.36
CA VAL A 201 7.60 20.84 -2.61
C VAL A 201 7.48 19.53 -1.87
N LEU A 202 6.68 19.47 -0.82
CA LEU A 202 6.31 18.26 -0.11
C LEU A 202 4.83 17.97 -0.37
N THR A 203 4.50 16.69 -0.57
CA THR A 203 3.15 16.23 -0.88
C THR A 203 2.48 15.68 0.37
N SER A 204 3.16 14.82 1.12
CA SER A 204 2.62 14.23 2.35
C SER A 204 3.72 13.61 3.23
N ILE A 205 3.42 13.44 4.52
CA ILE A 205 4.26 12.87 5.56
C ILE A 205 3.54 11.64 6.11
N VAL A 206 4.19 10.48 6.04
CA VAL A 206 3.65 9.20 6.51
C VAL A 206 4.48 8.69 7.68
N LEU A 207 3.80 8.14 8.69
CA LEU A 207 4.44 7.56 9.87
C LEU A 207 4.13 6.06 9.96
N LYS A 208 5.17 5.23 9.94
CA LYS A 208 5.09 3.80 10.26
C LYS A 208 5.74 3.54 11.61
N ARG A 209 4.96 3.06 12.57
CA ARG A 209 5.37 2.89 13.97
C ARG A 209 5.84 1.47 14.28
N ASN A 210 6.53 1.32 15.40
CA ASN A 210 6.88 0.03 16.00
C ASN A 210 7.57 -0.90 15.00
N VAL A 211 8.53 -0.32 14.30
CA VAL A 211 9.40 -0.98 13.35
C VAL A 211 10.63 -1.48 14.09
N THR A 212 11.08 -2.68 13.71
CA THR A 212 12.37 -3.24 14.16
C THR A 212 13.43 -2.88 13.13
N MET A 213 14.54 -2.32 13.60
CA MET A 213 15.72 -2.02 12.79
C MET A 213 16.85 -2.99 13.17
N LEU A 214 17.56 -3.52 12.18
CA LEU A 214 18.79 -4.27 12.36
C LEU A 214 19.94 -3.50 11.73
N ASP A 215 21.07 -3.45 12.41
CA ASP A 215 22.34 -2.97 11.88
C ASP A 215 23.33 -4.14 11.81
N ILE A 216 23.83 -4.43 10.62
CA ILE A 216 24.66 -5.60 10.30
C ILE A 216 26.00 -5.08 9.81
N ALA A 217 27.03 -5.17 10.65
CA ALA A 217 28.36 -4.64 10.36
C ALA A 217 29.39 -5.77 10.15
N SER A 218 30.13 -5.72 9.05
CA SER A 218 31.21 -6.65 8.76
C SER A 218 32.28 -6.00 7.90
N THR A 219 33.53 -5.99 8.38
CA THR A 219 34.68 -5.52 7.58
C THR A 219 34.90 -6.37 6.33
N ARG A 220 34.36 -7.59 6.29
CA ARG A 220 34.38 -8.48 5.12
C ARG A 220 33.48 -7.99 3.98
N MET A 221 32.66 -6.97 4.18
CA MET A 221 31.84 -6.37 3.13
C MET A 221 32.67 -5.54 2.14
N LEU A 222 33.80 -4.98 2.58
CA LEU A 222 34.71 -4.19 1.74
C LEU A 222 35.35 -5.07 0.66
N GLY A 223 35.06 -4.76 -0.60
CA GLY A 223 35.70 -5.39 -1.77
C GLY A 223 35.31 -6.86 -2.03
N GLN A 224 34.35 -7.42 -1.28
CA GLN A 224 33.84 -8.77 -1.47
C GLN A 224 32.46 -8.74 -2.15
N TYR A 225 32.26 -9.63 -3.11
CA TYR A 225 30.95 -9.89 -3.69
C TYR A 225 30.18 -10.93 -2.84
N GLY A 226 28.86 -10.86 -2.86
CA GLY A 226 27.99 -11.89 -2.25
C GLY A 226 27.61 -11.69 -0.79
N PHE A 227 28.21 -10.73 -0.05
CA PHE A 227 27.79 -10.44 1.34
C PHE A 227 26.31 -10.01 1.42
N LEU A 228 25.91 -9.04 0.58
CA LEU A 228 24.51 -8.59 0.48
C LEU A 228 23.58 -9.74 0.10
N ALA A 229 23.97 -10.58 -0.87
CA ALA A 229 23.18 -11.73 -1.29
C ALA A 229 22.94 -12.68 -0.10
N LYS A 230 24.00 -13.00 0.65
CA LYS A 230 23.91 -13.89 1.82
C LYS A 230 22.98 -13.33 2.90
N VAL A 231 23.06 -12.02 3.19
CA VAL A 231 22.16 -11.36 4.14
C VAL A 231 20.70 -11.50 3.71
N PHE A 232 20.38 -11.21 2.44
CA PHE A 232 19.00 -11.30 1.95
C PHE A 232 18.49 -12.74 1.79
N THR A 233 19.35 -13.71 1.46
CA THR A 233 18.99 -15.14 1.46
C THR A 233 18.59 -15.60 2.86
N THR A 234 19.27 -15.15 3.93
CA THR A 234 18.86 -15.47 5.31
C THR A 234 17.44 -14.96 5.61
N PHE A 235 17.07 -13.76 5.16
CA PHE A 235 15.70 -13.26 5.33
C PHE A 235 14.68 -14.04 4.50
N GLU A 236 15.03 -14.44 3.28
CA GLU A 236 14.19 -15.26 2.40
C GLU A 236 13.90 -16.64 2.99
N ASP A 237 14.94 -17.34 3.46
CA ASP A 237 14.84 -18.67 4.08
C ASP A 237 13.93 -18.66 5.33
N LEU A 238 13.94 -17.55 6.07
CA LEU A 238 13.11 -17.33 7.25
C LEU A 238 11.73 -16.74 6.93
N GLY A 239 11.47 -16.40 5.67
CA GLY A 239 10.19 -15.84 5.22
C GLY A 239 9.91 -14.43 5.76
N ILE A 240 10.95 -13.65 6.04
CA ILE A 240 10.86 -12.31 6.62
C ILE A 240 11.02 -11.25 5.53
N SER A 241 10.08 -10.29 5.50
CA SER A 241 10.13 -9.19 4.55
C SER A 241 10.89 -8.00 5.13
N VAL A 242 11.90 -7.55 4.39
CA VAL A 242 12.61 -6.30 4.63
C VAL A 242 11.87 -5.14 3.95
N ASP A 243 11.89 -3.96 4.58
CA ASP A 243 11.17 -2.76 4.17
C ASP A 243 12.13 -1.68 3.64
N VAL A 244 12.88 -1.03 4.52
CA VAL A 244 13.86 0.01 4.18
C VAL A 244 15.28 -0.52 4.35
N VAL A 245 16.18 -0.16 3.44
CA VAL A 245 17.60 -0.54 3.47
C VAL A 245 18.47 0.71 3.26
N ALA A 246 19.60 0.76 3.98
CA ALA A 246 20.67 1.72 3.82
C ALA A 246 22.01 1.02 4.04
N THR A 247 23.04 1.48 3.35
CA THR A 247 24.37 0.84 3.38
C THR A 247 25.45 1.87 3.65
N SER A 248 26.46 1.46 4.41
CA SER A 248 27.79 2.10 4.45
C SER A 248 28.81 1.20 3.74
N GLU A 249 30.08 1.55 3.80
CA GLU A 249 31.19 0.74 3.28
C GLU A 249 31.30 -0.63 3.96
N VAL A 250 30.92 -0.72 5.24
CA VAL A 250 31.11 -1.92 6.09
C VAL A 250 29.85 -2.37 6.83
N SER A 251 28.73 -1.72 6.61
CA SER A 251 27.47 -2.08 7.29
C SER A 251 26.26 -1.94 6.39
N ILE A 252 25.22 -2.69 6.76
CA ILE A 252 23.88 -2.61 6.19
C ILE A 252 22.93 -2.40 7.35
N SER A 253 22.15 -1.33 7.29
CA SER A 253 21.04 -1.10 8.20
C SER A 253 19.72 -1.35 7.47
N LEU A 254 18.79 -2.04 8.12
CA LEU A 254 17.54 -2.46 7.51
C LEU A 254 16.38 -2.46 8.50
N THR A 255 15.17 -2.25 7.98
CA THR A 255 13.93 -2.32 8.77
C THR A 255 13.06 -3.48 8.33
N LEU A 256 12.33 -4.07 9.28
CA LEU A 256 11.45 -5.21 9.02
C LEU A 256 9.98 -4.78 8.93
N ASP A 257 9.21 -5.41 8.04
CA ASP A 257 7.78 -5.11 7.91
C ASP A 257 6.96 -5.70 9.08
N PRO A 258 6.29 -4.87 9.90
CA PRO A 258 5.39 -5.34 10.94
C PRO A 258 4.29 -6.24 10.36
N ALA A 259 3.71 -5.93 9.20
CA ALA A 259 2.47 -6.61 8.78
C ALA A 259 2.61 -8.13 8.56
N LYS A 260 3.82 -8.67 8.28
CA LYS A 260 4.06 -10.12 8.17
C LYS A 260 4.52 -10.79 9.48
N LEU A 261 5.09 -10.02 10.40
CA LEU A 261 5.37 -10.48 11.76
C LEU A 261 4.06 -10.59 12.58
N TRP A 262 3.03 -9.81 12.23
CA TRP A 262 1.87 -9.61 13.11
C TRP A 262 0.69 -10.60 12.94
N GLY A 263 0.71 -11.42 11.89
CA GLY A 263 -0.21 -12.55 11.75
C GLY A 263 0.11 -13.74 12.67
N ARG A 264 1.23 -13.68 13.41
CA ARG A 264 1.74 -14.74 14.29
C ARG A 264 1.66 -14.33 15.76
N GLU A 265 1.56 -15.31 16.64
CA GLU A 265 1.54 -15.11 18.10
C GLU A 265 2.81 -14.39 18.58
N LEU A 266 2.69 -13.57 19.64
CA LEU A 266 3.80 -12.75 20.18
C LEU A 266 5.06 -13.56 20.53
N VAL A 267 4.88 -14.79 21.02
CA VAL A 267 6.00 -15.71 21.36
C VAL A 267 6.76 -16.15 20.12
N GLN A 268 6.04 -16.41 19.03
CA GLN A 268 6.63 -16.83 17.76
C GLN A 268 7.49 -15.72 17.15
N ARG A 269 7.08 -14.45 17.33
CA ARG A 269 7.84 -13.27 16.86
C ARG A 269 9.17 -13.08 17.57
N ALA A 270 9.20 -13.29 18.89
CA ALA A 270 10.44 -13.14 19.67
C ALA A 270 11.47 -14.19 19.23
N ASN A 271 11.04 -15.45 19.14
CA ASN A 271 11.91 -16.55 18.69
C ASN A 271 12.39 -16.36 17.25
N GLU A 272 11.55 -15.83 16.34
CA GLU A 272 11.95 -15.55 14.96
C GLU A 272 13.03 -14.46 14.88
N LEU A 273 12.90 -13.37 15.65
CA LEU A 273 13.89 -12.29 15.68
C LEU A 273 15.23 -12.75 16.26
N ASP A 274 15.20 -13.52 17.34
CA ASP A 274 16.41 -14.08 17.95
C ASP A 274 17.12 -15.02 16.96
N HIS A 275 16.36 -15.85 16.25
CA HIS A 275 16.92 -16.76 15.24
C HIS A 275 17.54 -16.03 14.05
N VAL A 276 16.92 -14.93 13.57
CA VAL A 276 17.52 -14.06 12.54
C VAL A 276 18.87 -13.51 12.98
N VAL A 277 18.93 -13.02 14.23
CA VAL A 277 20.16 -12.47 14.79
C VAL A 277 21.24 -13.54 14.86
N GLU A 278 20.92 -14.72 15.39
CA GLU A 278 21.85 -15.85 15.47
C GLU A 278 22.43 -16.26 14.10
N GLU A 279 21.59 -16.34 13.07
CA GLU A 279 22.04 -16.70 11.71
C GLU A 279 22.94 -15.62 11.09
N LEU A 280 22.61 -14.33 11.29
CA LEU A 280 23.39 -13.21 10.79
C LEU A 280 24.70 -13.01 11.56
N GLU A 281 24.72 -13.33 12.86
CA GLU A 281 25.93 -13.26 13.71
C GLU A 281 27.03 -14.22 13.26
N LYS A 282 26.69 -15.27 12.50
CA LYS A 282 27.68 -16.16 11.86
C LYS A 282 28.57 -15.44 10.84
N ILE A 283 28.15 -14.29 10.32
CA ILE A 283 28.82 -13.57 9.23
C ILE A 283 29.12 -12.10 9.52
N ALA A 284 28.52 -11.52 10.55
CA ALA A 284 28.60 -10.09 10.87
C ALA A 284 28.36 -9.83 12.36
N VAL A 285 28.63 -8.61 12.81
CA VAL A 285 28.15 -8.11 14.11
C VAL A 285 26.76 -7.52 13.90
N VAL A 286 25.78 -7.98 14.67
CA VAL A 286 24.37 -7.58 14.49
C VAL A 286 23.91 -6.78 15.71
N LYS A 287 23.21 -5.67 15.47
CA LYS A 287 22.51 -4.92 16.52
C LYS A 287 21.04 -4.84 16.17
N LEU A 288 20.19 -5.35 17.06
CA LEU A 288 18.74 -5.28 16.95
C LEU A 288 18.21 -4.10 17.77
N LEU A 289 17.45 -3.22 17.13
CA LEU A 289 16.88 -2.01 17.72
C LEU A 289 15.36 -2.00 17.49
N GLN A 290 14.61 -2.23 18.56
CA GLN A 290 13.14 -2.19 18.55
C GLN A 290 12.62 -0.78 18.82
N ARG A 291 11.30 -0.60 18.66
CA ARG A 291 10.58 0.65 18.95
C ARG A 291 11.13 1.84 18.15
N ARG A 292 11.28 1.63 16.85
CA ARG A 292 11.67 2.65 15.88
C ARG A 292 10.49 3.00 14.98
N SER A 293 10.49 4.23 14.50
CA SER A 293 9.48 4.72 13.57
C SER A 293 10.14 5.16 12.27
N ILE A 294 9.47 4.90 11.16
CA ILE A 294 9.83 5.44 9.86
C ILE A 294 8.93 6.64 9.59
N ILE A 295 9.54 7.81 9.38
CA ILE A 295 8.90 9.00 8.82
C ILE A 295 9.26 9.04 7.34
N SER A 296 8.27 8.83 6.48
CA SER A 296 8.41 8.89 5.04
C SER A 296 7.88 10.21 4.50
N LEU A 297 8.73 10.92 3.78
CA LEU A 297 8.45 12.20 3.16
C LEU A 297 8.24 11.99 1.67
N ILE A 298 7.00 12.16 1.22
CA ILE A 298 6.65 12.07 -0.20
C ILE A 298 6.61 13.47 -0.77
N GLY A 299 7.43 13.75 -1.78
CA GLY A 299 7.54 15.09 -2.34
C GLY A 299 8.21 15.16 -3.71
N ASN A 300 8.43 16.39 -4.16
CA ASN A 300 9.07 16.66 -5.43
C ASN A 300 10.58 16.38 -5.34
N VAL A 301 11.02 15.28 -5.95
CA VAL A 301 12.43 14.86 -5.97
C VAL A 301 13.37 15.93 -6.56
N GLN A 302 12.89 16.79 -7.46
CA GLN A 302 13.68 17.90 -8.02
C GLN A 302 14.03 18.98 -6.98
N LYS A 303 13.29 19.01 -5.86
CA LYS A 303 13.52 19.93 -4.74
C LYS A 303 14.04 19.18 -3.50
N SER A 304 14.64 18.00 -3.68
CA SER A 304 15.10 17.13 -2.59
C SER A 304 16.03 17.85 -1.61
N SER A 305 17.02 18.62 -2.08
CA SER A 305 17.94 19.36 -1.21
C SER A 305 17.21 20.35 -0.31
N LEU A 306 16.23 21.09 -0.86
CA LEU A 306 15.40 22.03 -0.09
C LEU A 306 14.56 21.30 0.97
N ILE A 307 13.99 20.14 0.61
CA ILE A 307 13.21 19.31 1.54
C ILE A 307 14.11 18.85 2.68
N LEU A 308 15.27 18.26 2.38
CA LEU A 308 16.21 17.73 3.37
C LEU A 308 16.74 18.83 4.30
N GLU A 309 17.14 19.99 3.77
CA GLU A 309 17.59 21.13 4.58
C GLU A 309 16.54 21.51 5.63
N LYS A 310 15.29 21.70 5.17
CA LYS A 310 14.18 22.11 6.03
C LYS A 310 13.84 21.04 7.07
N VAL A 311 13.83 19.77 6.67
CA VAL A 311 13.61 18.63 7.56
C VAL A 311 14.66 18.59 8.67
N PHE A 312 15.95 18.59 8.32
CA PHE A 312 17.02 18.48 9.33
C PHE A 312 17.10 19.72 10.22
N LYS A 313 16.74 20.91 9.72
CA LYS A 313 16.58 22.10 10.54
C LYS A 313 15.51 21.90 11.61
N VAL A 314 14.33 21.40 11.24
CA VAL A 314 13.22 21.13 12.18
C VAL A 314 13.60 20.07 13.20
N LEU A 315 14.18 18.94 12.75
CA LEU A 315 14.58 17.86 13.65
C LEU A 315 15.65 18.30 14.64
N ARG A 316 16.66 19.05 14.17
CA ARG A 316 17.70 19.63 15.05
C ARG A 316 17.10 20.56 16.10
N SER A 317 16.17 21.44 15.73
CA SER A 317 15.48 22.34 16.67
C SER A 317 14.66 21.60 17.73
N ASN A 318 14.23 20.36 17.45
CA ASN A 318 13.50 19.51 18.39
C ASN A 318 14.43 18.52 19.13
N GLY A 319 15.75 18.57 18.92
CA GLY A 319 16.69 17.65 19.57
C GLY A 319 16.61 16.21 19.07
N VAL A 320 16.05 15.98 17.88
CA VAL A 320 15.81 14.64 17.32
C VAL A 320 17.01 14.21 16.49
N ASN A 321 17.50 12.99 16.75
CA ASN A 321 18.57 12.37 15.98
C ASN A 321 18.01 11.32 15.03
N VAL A 322 18.19 11.53 13.73
CA VAL A 322 17.88 10.52 12.72
C VAL A 322 18.91 9.40 12.77
N GLN A 323 18.44 8.16 12.86
CA GLN A 323 19.30 6.98 13.03
C GLN A 323 19.66 6.33 11.71
N MET A 324 18.78 6.45 10.72
CA MET A 324 18.97 5.90 9.37
C MET A 324 18.18 6.76 8.38
N ILE A 325 18.77 6.95 7.20
CA ILE A 325 18.18 7.69 6.08
C ILE A 325 18.22 6.76 4.87
N SER A 326 17.11 6.68 4.13
CA SER A 326 17.08 5.97 2.86
C SER A 326 16.31 6.78 1.82
N GLN A 327 16.96 7.03 0.69
CA GLN A 327 16.38 7.69 -0.47
C GLN A 327 16.85 6.97 -1.73
N GLY A 328 15.90 6.54 -2.57
CA GLY A 328 16.21 5.93 -3.86
C GLY A 328 16.54 6.99 -4.92
N ALA A 329 17.34 6.61 -5.93
CA ALA A 329 17.87 7.53 -6.94
C ALA A 329 16.80 8.32 -7.74
N SER A 330 15.60 7.78 -7.92
CA SER A 330 14.52 8.41 -8.69
C SER A 330 13.18 8.40 -7.96
N LYS A 331 13.21 8.16 -6.64
CA LYS A 331 11.97 8.04 -5.87
C LYS A 331 11.55 9.38 -5.27
N VAL A 332 10.24 9.58 -5.23
CA VAL A 332 9.59 10.71 -4.55
C VAL A 332 9.61 10.56 -3.03
N ASN A 333 10.10 9.42 -2.51
CA ASN A 333 10.14 9.09 -1.09
C ASN A 333 11.53 9.27 -0.47
N ILE A 334 11.57 9.91 0.70
CA ILE A 334 12.71 9.96 1.62
C ILE A 334 12.24 9.38 2.96
N SER A 335 12.86 8.30 3.40
CA SER A 335 12.53 7.63 4.66
C SER A 335 13.57 7.92 5.73
N LEU A 336 13.11 8.34 6.90
CA LEU A 336 13.93 8.69 8.06
C LEU A 336 13.52 7.82 9.23
N ILE A 337 14.49 7.17 9.87
CA ILE A 337 14.23 6.35 11.05
C ILE A 337 14.55 7.17 12.30
N VAL A 338 13.58 7.25 13.21
CA VAL A 338 13.68 7.93 14.51
C VAL A 338 13.20 7.00 15.64
N ASN A 339 13.34 7.41 16.89
CA ASN A 339 12.74 6.66 17.99
C ASN A 339 11.21 6.76 17.94
N ASP A 340 10.49 5.70 18.34
CA ASP A 340 9.03 5.73 18.38
C ASP A 340 8.47 6.85 19.27
N ALA A 341 9.14 7.12 20.39
CA ALA A 341 8.67 8.08 21.40
C ALA A 341 8.62 9.54 20.88
N GLU A 342 9.46 9.89 19.91
CA GLU A 342 9.55 11.25 19.35
C GLU A 342 8.85 11.39 17.99
N ALA A 343 8.36 10.28 17.41
CA ALA A 343 7.94 10.24 16.01
C ALA A 343 6.71 11.10 15.71
N GLU A 344 5.70 11.12 16.59
CA GLU A 344 4.53 12.00 16.41
C GLU A 344 4.89 13.47 16.47
N GLN A 345 5.74 13.84 17.43
CA GLN A 345 6.20 15.22 17.57
C GLN A 345 6.96 15.65 16.32
N CYS A 346 7.80 14.77 15.76
CA CYS A 346 8.47 15.02 14.49
C CYS A 346 7.48 15.27 13.36
N VAL A 347 6.46 14.41 13.21
CA VAL A 347 5.44 14.56 12.17
C VAL A 347 4.70 15.89 12.31
N ARG A 348 4.28 16.27 13.53
CA ARG A 348 3.62 17.56 13.78
C ARG A 348 4.52 18.74 13.43
N ALA A 349 5.77 18.74 13.91
CA ALA A 349 6.71 19.83 13.67
C ALA A 349 7.07 19.95 12.17
N LEU A 350 7.26 18.83 11.48
CA LEU A 350 7.49 18.80 10.04
C LEU A 350 6.25 19.29 9.27
N HIS A 351 5.05 18.84 9.66
CA HIS A 351 3.82 19.26 9.03
C HIS A 351 3.62 20.78 9.14
N SER A 352 3.73 21.33 10.35
CA SER A 352 3.69 22.79 10.58
C SER A 352 4.74 23.52 9.74
N ALA A 353 5.99 23.03 9.69
CA ALA A 353 7.01 23.69 8.89
C ALA A 353 6.68 23.69 7.39
N PHE A 354 6.15 22.60 6.82
CA PHE A 354 5.95 22.45 5.38
C PHE A 354 4.61 22.97 4.85
N PHE A 355 3.54 22.81 5.62
CA PHE A 355 2.17 23.05 5.16
C PHE A 355 1.48 24.22 5.88
N GLU A 356 2.00 24.66 7.01
CA GLU A 356 1.49 25.82 7.72
C GLU A 356 2.41 27.00 7.42
N THR A 357 1.87 27.99 6.73
CA THR A 357 2.61 29.21 6.49
C THR A 357 2.72 29.94 7.82
N SER A 358 3.94 30.22 8.29
CA SER A 358 4.14 31.30 9.25
C SER A 358 3.67 32.57 8.53
N SER A 359 2.47 33.03 8.89
CA SER A 359 1.91 34.32 8.47
C SER A 359 2.84 35.47 8.83
#